data_AF-A0A1G5T1F1-F1
#
_entry.id   AF-A0A1G5T1F1-F1
#
_cell.length_a   1.000
_cell.length_b   1.000
_cell.length_c   1.000
_cell.angle_alpha   90.00
_cell.angle_beta   90.00
_cell.angle_gamma   90.00
#
_symmetry.space_group_name_H-M   'P 1'
#
loop_
_entity.id
_entity.type
_entity.pdbx_description
1 polymer ?
#
loop_
_entity_poly.entity_id
_entity_poly.type
_entity_poly.pdbx_seq_one_letter_code
_entity_poly.pdbx_strand_id
1 'polypeptide(L)' 'MSTSLDAYLKRHAINDADFAPLIGRDRSMVSKLRRNRVRPSLDLAHAIEKATNGEVLIQSWLESPIGGETPAEAAAA' A
#
# COMPACT_ATOMS: atom_id res chain seq x y z
N MET A 1 -5.84 -10.68 -0.83
CA MET A 1 -5.64 -9.33 -1.40
C MET A 1 -4.19 -8.94 -1.22
N SER A 2 -3.48 -8.65 -2.31
CA SER A 2 -2.12 -8.12 -2.28
C SER A 2 -2.18 -6.60 -2.22
N THR A 3 -1.36 -5.99 -1.36
CA THR A 3 -1.21 -4.52 -1.30
C THR A 3 -0.32 -4.02 -2.44
N SER A 4 -0.39 -2.74 -2.75
CA SER A 4 0.52 -2.10 -3.72
C SER A 4 2.00 -2.28 -3.35
N LEU A 5 2.31 -2.32 -2.05
CA LEU A 5 3.65 -2.64 -1.56
C LEU A 5 4.07 -4.09 -1.87
N ASP A 6 3.16 -5.07 -1.74
CA ASP A 6 3.46 -6.46 -2.10
C ASP A 6 3.74 -6.60 -3.61
N ALA A 7 2.98 -5.90 -4.45
CA ALA A 7 3.18 -5.90 -5.89
C ALA A 7 4.53 -5.27 -6.27
N TYR A 8 4.88 -4.14 -5.65
CA TYR A 8 6.16 -3.46 -5.84
C TYR A 8 7.34 -4.37 -5.51
N LEU A 9 7.36 -4.94 -4.30
CA LEU A 9 8.47 -5.78 -3.85
C LEU A 9 8.65 -7.02 -4.72
N LYS A 10 7.55 -7.63 -5.19
CA LYS A 10 7.60 -8.76 -6.14
C LYS A 10 8.15 -8.35 -7.50
N ARG A 11 7.70 -7.21 -8.05
CA ARG A 11 8.14 -6.72 -9.37
C ARG A 11 9.63 -6.41 -9.38
N HIS A 12 10.15 -5.82 -8.31
CA HIS A 12 11.56 -5.43 -8.18
C HIS A 12 12.43 -6.52 -7.55
N ALA A 13 11.86 -7.69 -7.23
CA ALA A 13 12.54 -8.80 -6.52
C ALA A 13 13.26 -8.36 -5.23
N ILE A 14 12.67 -7.39 -4.52
CA ILE A 14 13.21 -6.86 -3.27
C ILE A 14 12.67 -7.69 -2.12
N ASN A 15 13.57 -8.15 -1.24
CA ASN A 15 13.15 -8.87 -0.03
C ASN A 15 12.74 -7.91 1.08
N ASP A 16 11.88 -8.40 1.97
CA ASP A 16 11.43 -7.64 3.15
C ASP A 16 12.60 -7.17 4.03
N ALA A 17 13.68 -7.96 4.09
CA ALA A 17 14.86 -7.65 4.88
C ALA A 17 15.68 -6.48 4.30
N ASP A 18 15.73 -6.36 2.97
CA ASP A 18 16.41 -5.27 2.28
C ASP A 18 15.57 -4.00 2.27
N PHE A 19 14.24 -4.13 2.21
CA PHE A 19 13.33 -2.97 2.21
C PHE A 19 13.12 -2.36 3.61
N ALA A 20 13.11 -3.20 4.65
CA ALA A 20 12.97 -2.81 6.05
C ALA A 20 13.85 -1.62 6.47
N PRO A 21 15.19 -1.64 6.28
CA PRO A 21 16.06 -0.52 6.65
C PRO A 21 15.77 0.76 5.86
N LEU A 22 15.28 0.67 4.61
CA LEU A 22 14.98 1.86 3.78
C LEU A 22 13.85 2.72 4.37
N ILE A 23 12.94 2.09 5.10
CA ILE A 23 11.81 2.75 5.77
C ILE A 23 12.03 2.88 7.28
N GLY A 24 13.22 2.54 7.78
CA GLY A 24 13.58 2.59 9.19
C GLY A 24 12.75 1.63 10.07
N ARG A 25 12.36 0.46 9.56
CA ARG A 25 11.55 -0.53 10.30
C ARG A 25 12.14 -1.93 10.19
N ASP A 26 11.54 -2.86 10.93
CA ASP A 26 11.87 -4.28 10.87
C ASP A 26 11.15 -5.02 9.75
N ARG A 27 11.74 -6.14 9.30
CA ARG A 27 11.14 -7.09 8.36
C ARG A 27 9.72 -7.51 8.74
N SER A 28 9.46 -7.65 10.05
CA SER A 28 8.16 -8.05 10.59
C SER A 28 7.10 -6.98 10.32
N MET A 29 7.49 -5.71 10.35
CA MET A 29 6.59 -4.59 10.02
C MET A 29 6.28 -4.59 8.52
N VAL A 30 7.29 -4.74 7.67
CA VAL A 30 7.13 -4.85 6.21
C VAL A 30 6.19 -6.01 5.84
N SER A 31 6.39 -7.18 6.46
CA SER A 31 5.54 -8.35 6.24
C SER A 31 4.08 -8.11 6.63
N LYS A 32 3.83 -7.40 7.73
CA LYS A 32 2.47 -7.01 8.15
C LYS A 32 1.84 -6.03 7.17
N LEU A 33 2.59 -5.05 6.68
CA LEU A 33 2.14 -4.06 5.71
C LEU A 33 1.75 -4.73 4.38
N ARG A 34 2.62 -5.60 3.85
CA ARG A 34 2.36 -6.35 2.61
C ARG A 34 1.07 -7.15 2.67
N ARG A 35 0.80 -7.77 3.81
CA ARG A 35 -0.39 -8.60 4.07
C ARG A 35 -1.62 -7.79 4.50
N ASN A 36 -1.56 -6.46 4.46
CA ASN A 36 -2.61 -5.55 4.90
C ASN A 36 -3.07 -5.80 6.35
N ARG A 37 -2.19 -6.34 7.22
CA ARG A 37 -2.49 -6.64 8.62
C ARG A 37 -2.39 -5.41 9.51
N VAL A 38 -1.62 -4.42 9.08
CA VAL A 38 -1.46 -3.13 9.74
C VAL A 38 -1.57 -2.04 8.70
N ARG A 39 -2.18 -0.93 9.10
CA ARG A 39 -2.23 0.30 8.30
C ARG A 39 -1.04 1.17 8.74
N PRO A 40 -0.14 1.59 7.85
CA PRO A 40 0.96 2.46 8.23
C PRO A 40 0.43 3.82 8.69
N SER A 41 1.11 4.43 9.65
CA SER A 41 0.91 5.86 9.96
C SER A 41 1.31 6.72 8.77
N LEU A 42 0.83 7.96 8.69
CA LEU A 42 1.13 8.87 7.58
C LEU A 42 2.65 9.04 7.35
N ASP A 43 3.42 9.18 8.43
CA ASP A 43 4.89 9.27 8.38
C ASP A 43 5.52 8.03 7.72
N LEU A 44 5.11 6.83 8.15
CA LEU A 44 5.60 5.57 7.59
C LEU A 44 5.16 5.39 6.14
N ALA A 45 3.93 5.82 5.82
CA ALA A 45 3.40 5.76 4.48
C ALA A 45 4.21 6.65 3.53
N HIS A 46 4.53 7.86 3.97
CA HIS A 46 5.38 8.80 3.23
C HIS A 46 6.82 8.29 3.10
N ALA A 47 7.37 7.64 4.14
CA ALA A 47 8.68 7.00 4.05
C ALA A 47 8.71 5.90 2.99
N ILE A 48 7.64 5.09 2.89
CA ILE A 48 7.52 4.05 1.86
C ILE A 48 7.37 4.67 0.47
N GLU A 49 6.54 5.71 0.30
CA GLU A 49 6.41 6.41 -0.97
C GLU A 49 7.74 6.99 -1.44
N LYS A 50 8.50 7.62 -0.54
CA LYS A 50 9.84 8.12 -0.83
C LYS A 50 10.83 7.00 -1.19
N ALA A 51 10.83 5.90 -0.43
CA ALA A 51 11.71 4.76 -0.68
C ALA A 51 11.37 4.03 -2.00
N THR A 52 10.12 4.09 -2.44
CA THR A 52 9.64 3.50 -3.70
C THR A 52 9.57 4.51 -4.84
N ASN A 53 10.08 5.73 -4.64
CA ASN A 53 10.09 6.81 -5.62
C ASN A 53 8.71 7.11 -6.22
N GLY A 54 7.66 7.06 -5.39
CA GLY A 54 6.27 7.33 -5.78
C GLY A 54 5.53 6.15 -6.42
N GLU A 55 6.13 4.96 -6.51
CA GLU A 55 5.46 3.79 -7.09
C GLU A 55 4.42 3.19 -6.13
N VAL A 56 4.66 3.29 -4.81
CA VAL A 56 3.69 2.94 -3.77
C VAL A 56 3.17 4.23 -3.12
N LEU A 57 2.04 4.72 -3.62
CA LEU A 57 1.41 5.93 -3.13
C LEU A 57 0.73 5.72 -1.77
N ILE A 58 0.79 6.74 -0.91
CA ILE A 58 0.09 6.78 0.39
C ILE A 58 -1.42 6.53 0.21
N GLN A 59 -2.00 7.06 -0.88
CA GLN A 59 -3.42 6.96 -1.21
C GLN A 59 -3.90 5.51 -1.31
N SER A 60 -3.03 4.59 -1.72
CA SER A 60 -3.36 3.16 -1.83
C SER A 60 -3.72 2.53 -0.47
N TRP A 61 -3.30 3.13 0.64
CA TRP A 61 -3.73 2.72 1.97
C TRP A 61 -4.89 3.55 2.51
N LEU A 62 -5.26 4.66 1.88
CA LEU A 62 -6.36 5.53 2.28
C LEU A 62 -7.69 5.14 1.62
N GLU A 63 -7.65 4.44 0.49
CA GLU A 63 -8.83 3.82 -0.13
C GLU A 63 -9.43 2.74 0.80
N SER A 64 -10.25 3.22 1.73
CA SER A 64 -11.41 2.48 2.20
C SER A 64 -12.49 2.72 1.15
N PRO A 65 -13.16 1.68 0.61
CA PRO A 65 -14.27 1.89 -0.30
C PRO A 65 -15.33 2.67 0.48
N ILE A 66 -15.45 3.97 0.20
CA ILE A 66 -16.76 4.58 0.26
C ILE A 66 -17.56 3.80 -0.79
N GLY A 67 -18.66 3.17 -0.35
CA GLY A 67 -19.47 2.25 -1.15
C GLY A 67 -19.65 2.76 -2.59
N GLY A 68 -19.59 1.89 -3.58
CA GLY A 68 -20.77 1.07 -3.78
C GLY A 68 -21.96 1.90 -4.27
N GLU A 69 -21.76 2.83 -5.19
CA GLU A 69 -22.82 3.28 -6.09
C GLU A 69 -22.22 3.42 -7.50
N THR A 70 -22.36 2.35 -8.26
CA THR A 70 -22.46 2.43 -9.71
C THR A 70 -23.54 3.45 -10.06
N PRO A 71 -23.28 4.51 -10.86
CA PRO A 71 -24.35 5.17 -11.58
C PRO A 71 -24.75 4.25 -12.75
N ALA A 72 -25.41 3.14 -12.41
CA ALA A 72 -26.04 2.22 -13.36
C ALA A 72 -27.57 2.35 -13.37
N GLU A 73 -28.15 3.25 -12.56
CA GLU A 73 -29.60 3.42 -12.49
C GLU A 73 -30.02 4.90 -12.45
N ALA A 74 -29.67 5.64 -13.49
CA ALA A 74 -30.50 6.75 -13.97
C ALA A 74 -31.23 6.26 -15.22
N ALA A 75 -32.19 5.37 -14.99
CA ALA A 75 -33.25 5.03 -15.91
C ALA A 75 -33.96 6.33 -16.35
N ALA A 76 -34.16 6.51 -17.66
CA ALA A 76 -35.47 6.36 -18.28
C ALA A 76 -36.57 7.23 -17.63
N ALA A 77 -36.81 8.39 -18.26
CA ALA A 77 -38.09 9.08 -18.28
C ALA A 77 -38.26 9.68 -19.69
#